data_AF-A0A545SBF5-F1
#
_entry.id   AF-A0A545SBF5-F1
#
_cell.length_a   1.000
_cell.length_b   1.000
_cell.length_c   1.000
_cell.angle_alpha   90.00
_cell.angle_beta   90.00
_cell.angle_gamma   90.00
#
_symmetry.space_group_name_H-M   'P 1'
#
loop_
_entity.id
_entity.type
_entity.pdbx_description
1 polymer ?
#
loop_
_entity_poly.entity_id
_entity_poly.type
_entity_poly.pdbx_seq_one_letter_code
_entity_poly.pdbx_strand_id
1 'polypeptide(L)' 'DAHREDDMSHLGLVEDDYAWITREALRLAEPHASGRIVSMLEGGYAHNALARSVQAHLKAMLGD' A
#
# COMPACT_ATOMS: atom_id res chain seq x y z
N ASP A 1 7.77 -3.65 3.73
CA ASP A 1 8.47 -3.89 5.00
C ASP A 1 8.14 -2.88 6.11
N ALA A 2 7.48 -1.75 5.81
CA ALA A 2 7.04 -0.76 6.82
C ALA A 2 5.93 -1.22 7.80
N HIS A 3 5.39 -2.43 7.65
CA HIS A 3 4.31 -2.93 8.50
C HIS A 3 4.84 -3.22 9.92
N ARG A 4 4.05 -2.94 10.96
CA ARG A 4 4.45 -3.13 12.37
C ARG A 4 4.84 -4.55 12.78
N GLU A 5 4.56 -5.54 11.93
CA GLU A 5 4.86 -6.96 12.15
C GLU A 5 6.10 -7.41 11.35
N ASP A 6 6.73 -6.50 10.60
CA ASP A 6 7.90 -6.78 9.78
C ASP A 6 9.16 -6.22 10.46
N ASP A 7 9.98 -7.12 10.98
CA ASP A 7 11.17 -6.79 11.78
C ASP A 7 12.30 -6.12 10.97
N MET A 8 12.18 -6.05 9.63
CA MET A 8 13.17 -5.41 8.77
C MET A 8 13.08 -3.88 8.78
N SER A 9 12.00 -3.31 9.30
CA SER A 9 11.84 -1.87 9.49
C SER A 9 11.46 -1.52 10.93
N HIS A 10 11.57 -0.25 11.28
CA HIS A 10 11.11 0.29 12.57
C HIS A 10 9.92 1.25 12.40
N LEU A 11 9.16 1.06 11.32
CA LEU A 11 7.90 1.77 11.09
C LEU A 11 6.74 0.99 11.73
N GLY A 12 5.59 1.66 11.88
CA GLY A 12 4.44 1.13 12.61
C GLY A 12 3.18 1.00 11.78
N LEU A 13 3.30 0.90 10.45
CA LEU A 13 2.14 0.91 9.57
C LEU A 13 1.25 -0.33 9.78
N VAL A 14 -0.04 -0.14 9.52
CA VAL A 14 -1.04 -1.21 9.39
C VAL A 14 -1.64 -1.21 8.00
N GLU A 15 -2.44 -2.23 7.72
CA GLU A 15 -3.18 -2.40 6.48
C GLU A 15 -3.96 -1.15 6.07
N ASP A 16 -4.61 -0.48 7.02
CA ASP A 16 -5.35 0.76 6.77
C ASP A 16 -4.46 1.90 6.26
N ASP A 17 -3.20 1.97 6.71
CA ASP A 17 -2.22 2.95 6.22
C ASP A 17 -1.82 2.64 4.78
N TYR A 18 -1.67 1.37 4.41
CA TYR A 18 -1.43 0.98 3.02
C TYR A 18 -2.61 1.37 2.12
N ALA A 19 -3.85 1.16 2.58
CA ALA A 19 -5.03 1.61 1.86
C ALA A 19 -5.07 3.15 1.74
N TRP A 20 -4.74 3.87 2.81
CA TRP A 20 -4.70 5.33 2.81
C TRP A 20 -3.64 5.90 1.85
N ILE A 21 -2.41 5.38 1.89
CA ILE A 21 -1.33 5.79 0.97
C ILE A 21 -1.76 5.57 -0.48
N THR A 22 -2.43 4.47 -0.77
CA THR A 22 -2.92 4.15 -2.12
C THR A 22 -3.95 5.17 -2.60
N ARG A 23 -4.92 5.51 -1.76
CA ARG A 23 -5.92 6.55 -2.09
C ARG A 23 -5.27 7.91 -2.30
N GLU A 24 -4.26 8.24 -1.51
CA GLU A 24 -3.54 9.50 -1.68
C GLU A 24 -2.74 9.54 -2.99
N ALA A 25 -2.10 8.42 -3.37
CA ALA A 25 -1.44 8.29 -4.67
C ALA A 25 -2.42 8.44 -5.84
N LEU A 26 -3.59 7.78 -5.78
CA LEU A 26 -4.66 7.92 -6.78
C LEU A 26 -5.13 9.37 -6.88
N ARG A 27 -5.40 10.02 -5.74
CA ARG A 27 -5.83 11.43 -5.68
C ARG A 27 -4.84 12.37 -6.36
N LEU A 28 -3.53 12.10 -6.23
CA LEU A 28 -2.48 12.85 -6.92
C LEU A 28 -2.37 12.49 -8.41
N ALA A 29 -2.58 11.22 -8.76
CA ALA A 29 -2.52 10.76 -10.15
C ALA A 29 -3.66 11.33 -11.01
N GLU A 30 -4.83 11.62 -10.44
CA GLU A 30 -5.96 12.23 -11.17
C GLU A 30 -5.56 13.51 -11.94
N PRO A 31 -5.11 14.60 -11.28
CA PRO A 31 -4.72 15.83 -11.98
C PRO A 31 -3.37 15.74 -12.71
N HIS A 32 -2.47 14.83 -12.32
CA HIS A 32 -1.08 14.83 -12.81
C HIS A 32 -0.76 13.72 -13.82
N ALA A 33 -1.54 12.66 -13.84
CA ALA A 33 -1.32 11.46 -14.65
C ALA A 33 -2.61 10.91 -15.28
N SER A 34 -3.71 11.67 -15.26
CA SER A 34 -5.05 11.21 -15.72
C SER A 34 -5.46 9.89 -15.08
N GLY A 35 -5.23 9.77 -13.76
CA GLY A 35 -5.56 8.57 -12.98
C GLY A 35 -4.66 7.35 -13.23
N ARG A 36 -3.61 7.46 -14.07
CA ARG A 36 -2.73 6.33 -14.37
C ARG A 36 -1.74 6.06 -13.24
N ILE A 37 -1.78 4.86 -12.68
CA ILE A 37 -0.82 4.34 -11.71
C ILE A 37 -0.38 2.94 -12.13
N VAL A 38 0.91 2.65 -11.93
CA VAL A 38 1.46 1.28 -11.94
C VAL A 38 2.05 1.03 -10.56
N SER A 39 1.61 -0.04 -9.91
CA SER A 39 2.15 -0.49 -8.62
C SER A 39 2.98 -1.76 -8.83
N MET A 40 4.14 -1.84 -8.19
CA MET A 40 5.07 -2.96 -8.30
C MET A 40 5.46 -3.43 -6.89
N LEU A 41 5.44 -4.75 -6.69
CA LEU A 41 5.85 -5.36 -5.43
C LEU A 41 7.38 -5.31 -5.31
N GLU A 42 7.87 -4.68 -4.25
CA GLU A 42 9.29 -4.60 -3.90
C GLU A 42 9.59 -5.57 -2.73
N GLY A 43 9.73 -5.03 -1.50
CA GLY A 43 10.02 -5.80 -0.29
C GLY A 43 8.80 -6.11 0.58
N GLY A 44 9.06 -6.82 1.68
CA GLY A 44 8.04 -7.33 2.61
C GLY A 44 8.41 -8.74 3.04
N TYR A 45 8.78 -8.89 4.30
CA TYR A 45 9.46 -10.09 4.80
C TYR A 45 8.65 -10.81 5.89
N ALA A 46 7.63 -10.15 6.45
CA ALA A 46 6.56 -10.79 7.20
C ALA A 46 5.40 -11.17 6.28
N HIS A 47 5.38 -12.39 5.74
CA HIS A 47 4.45 -12.80 4.66
C HIS A 47 2.96 -12.60 4.98
N ASN A 48 2.52 -12.87 6.22
CA ASN A 48 1.13 -12.68 6.60
C ASN A 48 0.74 -11.19 6.60
N ALA A 49 1.60 -10.34 7.17
CA ALA A 49 1.42 -8.89 7.14
C ALA A 49 1.47 -8.34 5.71
N LEU A 50 2.42 -8.83 4.90
CA LEU A 50 2.53 -8.47 3.49
C LEU A 50 1.24 -8.79 2.73
N ALA A 51 0.70 -10.01 2.88
CA ALA A 51 -0.51 -10.42 2.20
C ALA A 51 -1.71 -9.53 2.53
N ARG A 52 -1.91 -9.20 3.82
CA ARG A 52 -3.01 -8.31 4.25
C ARG A 52 -2.80 -6.86 3.78
N SER A 53 -1.56 -6.38 3.82
CA SER A 53 -1.19 -5.04 3.33
C SER A 53 -1.40 -4.88 1.83
N VAL A 54 -1.00 -5.89 1.04
CA VAL A 54 -1.24 -5.94 -0.41
C VAL A 54 -2.74 -6.00 -0.70
N GLN A 55 -3.51 -6.80 0.05
CA GLN A 55 -4.96 -6.83 -0.10
C GLN A 55 -5.59 -5.45 0.13
N ALA A 56 -5.18 -4.74 1.18
CA ALA A 56 -5.67 -3.40 1.49
C ALA A 56 -5.30 -2.37 0.40
N HIS A 57 -4.05 -2.43 -0.10
CA HIS A 57 -3.59 -1.65 -1.26
C HIS A 57 -4.45 -1.91 -2.50
N LEU A 58 -4.68 -3.18 -2.86
CA LEU A 58 -5.45 -3.53 -4.06
C LEU A 58 -6.93 -3.13 -3.96
N LYS A 59 -7.58 -3.32 -2.81
CA LYS A 59 -8.95 -2.84 -2.58
C LYS A 59 -9.06 -1.33 -2.77
N ALA A 60 -8.15 -0.59 -2.15
CA ALA A 60 -8.08 0.86 -2.32
C ALA A 60 -7.83 1.27 -3.78
N MET A 61 -7.04 0.48 -4.53
CA MET A 61 -6.78 0.72 -5.95
C MET A 61 -8.01 0.46 -6.84
N LEU A 62 -8.84 -0.51 -6.48
CA LEU A 62 -10.07 -0.88 -7.20
C LEU A 62 -11.29 -0.03 -6.80
N GLY A 63 -11.19 0.77 -5.73
CA GLY A 63 -12.28 1.61 -5.22
C GLY A 63 -13.26 0.88 -4.30
N ASP A 64 -12.85 -0.25 -3.72
CA ASP A 64 -13.62 -1.03 -2.73
C ASP A 64 -13.57 -0.44 -1.31
#